data_AF-A0A7W1A424-F1
#
_entry.id   AF-A0A7W1A424-F1
#
_cell.length_a   1.000
_cell.length_b   1.000
_cell.length_c   1.000
_cell.angle_alpha   90.00
_cell.angle_beta   90.00
_cell.angle_gamma   90.00
#
_symmetry.space_group_name_H-M   'P 1'
#
loop_
_entity.id
_entity.type
_entity.pdbx_description
1 polymer ?
#
loop_
_entity_poly.entity_id
_entity_poly.type
_entity_poly.pdbx_seq_one_letter_code
_entity_poly.pdbx_strand_id
1 'polypeptide(L)'
;MRLAAALLLALAACKSATPSNEVTGTLTLEGATVTVTKCRPERGADGVYVVLETPKSALRFEGKKLWWNRDDPEGFAPGAALECKRLDRSWGGGSRLDGTSYWRGTLSFECSDGPKTATGDLTLDCGNITPEERASLDAQRTKLRDEQKAAGSGSAAP
;
A
#
# COMPACT_ATOMS: atom_id res chain seq x y z
N MET A 1 48.59 -22.39 -28.03
CA MET A 1 47.82 -23.06 -26.96
C MET A 1 47.16 -21.99 -26.11
N ARG A 2 45.90 -22.23 -25.75
CA ARG A 2 44.90 -21.27 -25.22
C ARG A 2 45.26 -20.78 -23.81
N LEU A 3 45.16 -19.49 -23.55
CA LEU A 3 45.03 -18.94 -22.19
C LEU A 3 43.70 -18.21 -22.10
N ALA A 4 42.85 -18.76 -21.23
CA ALA A 4 41.43 -18.47 -21.10
C ALA A 4 41.18 -17.08 -20.52
N ALA A 5 40.26 -16.34 -21.13
CA ALA A 5 39.66 -15.16 -20.54
C ALA A 5 38.79 -15.60 -19.36
N ALA A 6 39.19 -15.21 -18.14
CA ALA A 6 38.38 -15.38 -16.95
C ALA A 6 37.24 -14.36 -16.97
N LEU A 7 36.05 -14.81 -17.37
CA LEU A 7 34.81 -14.04 -17.28
C LEU A 7 34.36 -14.04 -15.81
N LEU A 8 34.63 -12.95 -15.09
CA LEU A 8 34.05 -12.70 -13.77
C LEU A 8 32.55 -12.40 -13.95
N LEU A 9 31.70 -13.40 -13.75
CA LEU A 9 30.27 -13.17 -13.52
C LEU A 9 30.13 -12.46 -12.17
N ALA A 10 29.89 -11.15 -12.20
CA ALA A 10 29.35 -10.44 -11.06
C ALA A 10 27.95 -10.98 -10.79
N LEU A 11 27.80 -11.80 -9.74
CA LEU A 11 26.49 -12.05 -9.14
C LEU A 11 25.97 -10.71 -8.64
N ALA A 12 25.09 -10.08 -9.42
CA ALA A 12 24.19 -9.08 -8.88
C ALA A 12 23.43 -9.76 -7.74
N ALA A 13 23.74 -9.35 -6.51
CA ALA A 13 22.95 -9.71 -5.36
C ALA A 13 21.54 -9.14 -5.57
N CYS A 14 20.65 -9.95 -6.16
CA CYS A 14 19.22 -9.71 -6.06
C CYS A 14 18.93 -9.68 -4.56
N LYS A 15 18.74 -8.49 -4.01
CA LYS A 15 18.08 -8.31 -2.71
C LYS A 15 16.69 -8.92 -2.87
N SER A 16 16.56 -10.20 -2.55
CA SER A 16 15.27 -10.85 -2.41
C SER A 16 14.56 -10.12 -1.28
N ALA A 17 13.56 -9.32 -1.64
CA ALA A 17 12.77 -8.63 -0.64
C ALA A 17 12.03 -9.68 0.20
N THR A 18 12.14 -9.57 1.51
CA THR A 18 11.50 -10.53 2.42
C THR A 18 9.97 -10.36 2.33
N PRO A 19 9.21 -11.45 2.10
CA PRO A 19 7.76 -11.40 2.17
C PRO A 19 7.28 -10.90 3.53
N SER A 20 6.24 -10.09 3.55
CA SER A 20 5.56 -9.75 4.80
C SER A 20 4.83 -10.96 5.35
N ASN A 21 4.91 -11.17 6.67
CA ASN A 21 4.07 -12.14 7.38
C ASN A 21 2.65 -11.62 7.63
N GLU A 22 2.39 -10.34 7.34
CA GLU A 22 1.11 -9.66 7.58
C GLU A 22 0.15 -9.80 6.40
N VAL A 23 0.63 -10.30 5.25
CA VAL A 23 -0.15 -10.43 4.03
C VAL A 23 -0.01 -11.83 3.48
N THR A 24 -1.14 -12.47 3.28
CA THR A 24 -1.23 -13.78 2.64
C THR A 24 -2.17 -13.70 1.44
N GLY A 25 -2.07 -14.67 0.52
CA GLY A 25 -2.83 -14.68 -0.73
C GLY A 25 -1.97 -14.33 -1.94
N THR A 26 -2.63 -13.96 -3.04
CA THR A 26 -1.95 -13.69 -4.32
C THR A 26 -2.16 -12.23 -4.72
N LEU A 27 -1.06 -11.56 -5.06
CA LEU A 27 -1.05 -10.27 -5.73
C LEU A 27 -0.40 -10.46 -7.10
N THR A 28 -1.06 -10.01 -8.16
CA THR A 28 -0.53 -10.02 -9.52
C THR A 28 -0.60 -8.62 -10.11
N LEU A 29 0.56 -8.12 -10.54
CA LEU A 29 0.73 -6.81 -11.18
C LEU A 29 1.30 -7.03 -12.58
N GLU A 30 0.64 -6.46 -13.59
CA GLU A 30 1.03 -6.58 -15.00
C GLU A 30 1.27 -8.05 -15.43
N GLY A 31 0.47 -8.98 -14.89
CA GLY A 31 0.56 -10.41 -15.18
C GLY A 31 1.64 -11.18 -14.41
N ALA A 32 2.46 -10.51 -13.60
CA ALA A 32 3.46 -11.16 -12.74
C ALA A 32 2.96 -11.25 -11.30
N THR A 33 3.10 -12.41 -10.67
CA THR A 33 2.88 -12.53 -9.21
C THR A 33 3.95 -11.75 -8.47
N VAL A 34 3.52 -10.89 -7.55
CA VAL A 34 4.38 -10.00 -6.76
C VAL A 34 4.17 -10.28 -5.28
N THR A 35 5.26 -10.27 -4.54
CA THR A 35 5.22 -10.37 -3.09
C THR A 35 4.99 -9.00 -2.45
N VAL A 36 4.10 -8.94 -1.48
CA VAL A 36 3.95 -7.77 -0.60
C VAL A 36 5.04 -7.82 0.46
N THR A 37 5.82 -6.75 0.56
CA THR A 37 6.96 -6.63 1.48
C THR A 37 6.58 -5.94 2.78
N LYS A 38 5.51 -5.13 2.76
CA LYS A 38 4.99 -4.45 3.95
C LYS A 38 3.51 -4.15 3.78
N CYS A 39 2.74 -4.23 4.88
CA CYS A 39 1.39 -3.69 4.91
C CYS A 39 1.28 -2.59 5.96
N ARG A 40 0.90 -1.37 5.56
CA ARG A 40 0.75 -0.26 6.48
C ARG A 40 -0.68 0.27 6.60
N PRO A 41 -1.21 0.33 7.82
CA PRO A 41 -2.40 1.09 8.12
C PRO A 41 -2.10 2.59 8.25
N GLU A 42 -2.73 3.43 7.43
CA GLU A 42 -2.56 4.89 7.43
C GLU A 42 -3.88 5.65 7.62
N ARG A 43 -3.80 6.97 7.87
CA ARG A 43 -4.97 7.84 8.06
C ARG A 43 -5.03 8.95 7.00
N GLY A 44 -6.09 8.94 6.19
CA GLY A 44 -6.46 10.00 5.26
C GLY A 44 -7.62 10.82 5.81
N ALA A 45 -7.93 11.95 5.19
CA ALA A 45 -9.00 12.83 5.66
C ALA A 45 -10.35 12.10 5.81
N ASP A 46 -10.66 11.21 4.87
CA ASP A 46 -11.90 10.42 4.83
C ASP A 46 -11.86 9.15 5.68
N GLY A 47 -10.75 8.93 6.40
CA GLY A 47 -10.63 7.86 7.38
C GLY A 47 -9.39 7.00 7.15
N VAL A 48 -9.61 5.71 7.10
CA VAL A 48 -8.60 4.67 7.17
C VAL A 48 -8.26 4.19 5.77
N TYR A 49 -6.96 4.05 5.47
CA TYR A 49 -6.52 3.40 4.23
C TYR A 49 -5.36 2.45 4.46
N VAL A 50 -5.21 1.49 3.56
CA VAL A 50 -4.15 0.49 3.61
C VAL A 50 -3.16 0.74 2.48
N VAL A 51 -1.87 0.69 2.77
CA VAL A 51 -0.79 0.69 1.78
C VAL A 51 -0.14 -0.69 1.77
N LEU A 52 -0.10 -1.31 0.59
CA LEU A 52 0.66 -2.54 0.34
C LEU A 52 1.91 -2.17 -0.44
N GLU A 53 3.06 -2.31 0.19
CA GLU A 53 4.35 -2.06 -0.45
C GLU A 53 4.83 -3.35 -1.12
N THR A 54 5.41 -3.19 -2.30
CA THR A 54 6.08 -4.25 -3.05
C THR A 54 7.51 -3.79 -3.33
N PRO A 55 8.42 -4.67 -3.80
CA PRO A 55 9.82 -4.29 -4.01
C PRO A 55 10.06 -3.10 -4.95
N LYS A 56 9.06 -2.75 -5.78
CA LYS A 56 9.19 -1.72 -6.83
C LYS A 56 8.00 -0.75 -6.91
N SER A 57 6.98 -0.89 -6.06
CA SER A 57 5.76 -0.10 -6.18
C SER A 57 4.92 -0.18 -4.91
N ALA A 58 3.94 0.71 -4.75
CA ALA A 58 2.99 0.68 -3.66
C ALA A 58 1.55 0.77 -4.16
N LEU A 59 0.66 -0.02 -3.54
CA LEU A 59 -0.77 0.01 -3.78
C LEU A 59 -1.45 0.65 -2.58
N ARG A 60 -2.23 1.70 -2.80
CA ARG A 60 -3.03 2.36 -1.76
C ARG A 60 -4.50 2.03 -1.96
N PHE A 61 -5.13 1.52 -0.93
CA PHE A 61 -6.55 1.21 -0.88
C PHE A 61 -7.23 2.17 0.09
N GLU A 62 -7.95 3.15 -0.44
CA GLU A 62 -8.65 4.19 0.33
C GLU A 62 -10.06 4.38 -0.22
N GLY A 63 -11.06 4.38 0.65
CA GLY A 63 -12.45 4.47 0.22
C GLY A 63 -12.82 3.33 -0.75
N LYS A 64 -13.40 3.63 -1.91
CA LYS A 64 -13.75 2.65 -2.96
C LYS A 64 -12.81 2.74 -4.17
N LYS A 65 -11.55 3.11 -3.94
CA LYS A 65 -10.56 3.33 -5.00
C LYS A 65 -9.27 2.60 -4.65
N LEU A 66 -8.57 2.18 -5.70
CA LEU A 66 -7.23 1.65 -5.65
C LEU A 66 -6.33 2.59 -6.44
N TRP A 67 -5.24 3.03 -5.83
CA TRP A 67 -4.19 3.79 -6.51
C TRP A 67 -2.93 2.94 -6.55
N TRP A 68 -2.23 3.01 -7.67
CA TRP A 68 -0.98 2.29 -7.83
C TRP A 68 0.14 3.26 -8.19
N ASN A 69 1.12 3.38 -7.29
CA ASN A 69 2.32 4.16 -7.51
C ASN A 69 3.49 3.24 -7.85
N ARG A 70 4.03 3.38 -9.06
CA ARG A 70 5.17 2.59 -9.55
C ARG A 70 6.52 3.23 -9.32
N ASP A 71 6.52 4.53 -8.99
CA ASP A 71 7.74 5.32 -8.85
C ASP A 71 8.05 5.60 -7.37
N ASP A 72 7.09 5.35 -6.47
CA ASP A 72 7.22 5.46 -5.02
C ASP A 72 6.89 4.10 -4.35
N PRO A 73 7.92 3.27 -4.06
CA PRO A 73 7.72 1.99 -3.39
C PRO A 73 7.31 2.14 -1.92
N GLU A 74 7.46 3.33 -1.33
CA GLU A 74 7.10 3.61 0.07
C GLU A 74 5.64 4.09 0.20
N GLY A 75 5.00 4.44 -0.92
CA GLY A 75 3.57 4.73 -1.00
C GLY A 75 3.14 6.04 -0.33
N PHE A 76 4.07 6.98 -0.15
CA PHE A 76 3.79 8.29 0.45
C PHE A 76 2.88 9.14 -0.44
N ALA A 77 3.02 9.04 -1.76
CA ALA A 77 2.13 9.70 -2.71
C ALA A 77 1.16 8.69 -3.36
N PRO A 78 -0.14 9.02 -3.48
CA PRO A 78 -1.04 8.21 -4.29
C PRO A 78 -0.56 8.26 -5.75
N GLY A 79 -0.41 7.09 -6.37
CA GLY A 79 -0.15 6.99 -7.80
C GLY A 79 -1.41 7.26 -8.63
N ALA A 80 -1.45 6.75 -9.86
CA ALA A 80 -2.65 6.83 -10.67
C ALA A 80 -3.78 6.00 -10.04
N ALA A 81 -4.99 6.57 -9.99
CA ALA A 81 -6.18 5.80 -9.64
C ALA A 81 -6.45 4.77 -10.73
N LEU A 82 -6.72 3.53 -10.33
CA LEU A 82 -7.08 2.45 -11.25
C LEU A 82 -8.59 2.37 -11.41
N GLU A 83 -9.01 1.99 -12.62
CA GLU A 83 -10.39 1.64 -12.90
C GLU A 83 -10.63 0.20 -12.46
N CYS A 84 -11.53 0.01 -11.49
CA CYS A 84 -11.79 -1.28 -10.87
C CYS A 84 -13.09 -1.88 -11.39
N LYS A 85 -13.02 -3.06 -12.01
CA LYS A 85 -14.19 -3.89 -12.27
C LYS A 85 -14.69 -4.55 -11.00
N ARG A 86 -13.77 -4.89 -10.11
CA ARG A 86 -14.03 -5.45 -8.80
C ARG A 86 -13.10 -4.81 -7.78
N LEU A 87 -13.65 -4.38 -6.66
CA LEU A 87 -12.90 -3.90 -5.51
C LEU A 87 -13.70 -4.19 -4.25
N ASP A 88 -13.62 -5.44 -3.82
CA ASP A 88 -14.26 -5.93 -2.61
C ASP A 88 -13.25 -5.82 -1.46
N ARG A 89 -13.66 -5.14 -0.41
CA ARG A 89 -12.85 -4.98 0.80
C ARG A 89 -13.68 -5.24 2.03
N SER A 90 -13.10 -5.96 2.96
CA SER A 90 -13.64 -6.15 4.30
C SER A 90 -12.49 -5.99 5.26
N TRP A 91 -12.45 -4.91 6.02
CA TRP A 91 -11.44 -4.74 7.05
C TRP A 91 -12.03 -4.13 8.31
N GLY A 92 -11.49 -4.57 9.44
CA GLY A 92 -11.81 -4.08 10.77
C GLY A 92 -10.53 -3.85 11.55
N GLY A 93 -10.60 -2.98 12.55
CA GLY A 93 -9.47 -2.68 13.42
C GLY A 93 -9.80 -2.90 14.88
N GLY A 94 -8.74 -3.09 15.66
CA GLY A 94 -8.84 -3.25 17.10
C GLY A 94 -7.53 -2.90 17.79
N SER A 95 -7.55 -3.04 19.11
CA SER A 95 -6.36 -3.00 19.95
C SER A 95 -6.03 -4.42 20.41
N ARG A 96 -4.75 -4.74 20.46
CA ARG A 96 -4.21 -5.95 21.07
C ARG A 96 -4.02 -5.74 22.57
N LEU A 97 -3.75 -6.84 23.28
CA LEU A 97 -3.51 -6.82 24.73
C LEU A 97 -2.23 -6.05 25.11
N ASP A 98 -1.25 -6.00 24.22
CA ASP A 98 -0.02 -5.23 24.39
C ASP A 98 -0.19 -3.72 24.12
N GLY A 99 -1.43 -3.27 23.85
CA GLY A 99 -1.74 -1.88 23.54
C GLY A 99 -1.52 -1.48 22.08
N THR A 100 -0.93 -2.36 21.25
CA THR A 100 -0.76 -2.09 19.82
C THR A 100 -2.08 -2.18 19.06
N SER A 101 -2.14 -1.53 17.91
CA SER A 101 -3.31 -1.51 17.04
C SER A 101 -3.11 -2.42 15.85
N TYR A 102 -4.20 -3.00 15.36
CA TYR A 102 -4.17 -3.79 14.13
C TYR A 102 -5.32 -3.42 13.19
N TRP A 103 -5.10 -3.69 11.90
CA TRP A 103 -6.12 -3.83 10.87
C TRP A 103 -6.05 -5.21 10.23
N ARG A 104 -7.16 -5.91 10.31
CA ARG A 104 -7.31 -7.23 9.73
C ARG A 104 -8.48 -7.27 8.78
N GLY A 105 -8.31 -7.97 7.68
CA GLY A 105 -9.33 -8.02 6.66
C GLY A 105 -8.97 -8.80 5.42
N THR A 106 -9.80 -8.66 4.40
CA THR A 106 -9.61 -9.20 3.06
C THR A 106 -9.71 -8.10 2.01
N LEU A 107 -8.95 -8.28 0.92
CA LEU A 107 -9.00 -7.47 -0.29
C LEU A 107 -9.10 -8.41 -1.49
N SER A 108 -10.18 -8.29 -2.26
CA SER A 108 -10.36 -8.98 -3.54
C SER A 108 -10.63 -7.94 -4.61
N PHE A 109 -9.75 -7.84 -5.60
CA PHE A 109 -9.83 -6.78 -6.61
C PHE A 109 -9.36 -7.20 -7.99
N GLU A 110 -9.91 -6.53 -8.99
CA GLU A 110 -9.50 -6.56 -10.40
C GLU A 110 -9.61 -5.12 -10.91
N CYS A 111 -8.46 -4.47 -11.07
CA CYS A 111 -8.36 -3.09 -11.51
C CYS A 111 -7.33 -2.92 -12.62
N SER A 112 -7.44 -1.85 -13.39
CA SER A 112 -6.55 -1.58 -14.52
C SER A 112 -6.38 -0.10 -14.83
N ASP A 113 -5.26 0.23 -15.47
CA ASP A 113 -4.98 1.49 -16.15
C ASP A 113 -4.48 1.15 -17.57
N GLY A 114 -5.41 1.13 -18.52
CA GLY A 114 -5.15 0.65 -19.88
C GLY A 114 -4.65 -0.80 -19.91
N PRO A 115 -3.46 -1.10 -20.48
CA PRO A 115 -2.92 -2.46 -20.52
C PRO A 115 -2.39 -2.96 -19.16
N LYS A 116 -2.29 -2.08 -18.17
CA LYS A 116 -1.66 -2.36 -16.89
C LYS A 116 -2.72 -2.87 -15.93
N THR A 117 -2.60 -4.12 -15.50
CA THR A 117 -3.58 -4.77 -14.63
C THR A 117 -3.03 -4.95 -13.22
N ALA A 118 -3.90 -4.80 -12.22
CA ALA A 118 -3.63 -5.12 -10.84
C ALA A 118 -4.77 -6.00 -10.33
N THR A 119 -4.43 -7.22 -9.92
CA THR A 119 -5.39 -8.19 -9.41
C THR A 119 -4.87 -8.74 -8.09
N GLY A 120 -5.78 -8.99 -7.15
CA GLY A 120 -5.38 -9.60 -5.90
C GLY A 120 -6.54 -10.25 -5.18
N ASP A 121 -6.21 -11.29 -4.43
CA ASP A 121 -7.06 -11.90 -3.42
C ASP A 121 -6.16 -12.12 -2.20
N LEU A 122 -6.32 -11.24 -1.21
CA LEU A 122 -5.39 -11.05 -0.11
C LEU A 122 -6.13 -11.09 1.22
N THR A 123 -5.51 -11.75 2.20
CA THR A 123 -5.85 -11.60 3.61
C THR A 123 -4.77 -10.76 4.27
N LEU A 124 -5.21 -9.76 5.03
CA LEU A 124 -4.39 -8.74 5.65
C LEU A 124 -4.46 -8.87 7.17
N ASP A 125 -3.33 -8.73 7.84
CA ASP A 125 -3.18 -8.51 9.29
C ASP A 125 -2.13 -7.42 9.54
N CYS A 126 -2.39 -6.25 8.96
CA CYS A 126 -1.49 -5.11 9.01
C CYS A 126 -1.52 -4.48 10.41
N GLY A 127 -0.38 -4.20 11.03
CA GLY A 127 -0.42 -3.57 12.35
C GLY A 127 0.88 -3.64 13.12
N ASN A 128 0.74 -3.63 14.46
CA ASN A 128 1.79 -3.28 15.44
C ASN A 128 1.96 -1.77 15.61
N ILE A 129 0.91 -0.99 15.31
CA ILE A 129 0.92 0.46 15.55
C ILE A 129 0.94 0.70 17.05
N THR A 130 1.98 1.34 17.57
CA THR A 130 2.05 1.70 18.99
C THR A 130 1.01 2.77 19.34
N PRO A 131 0.72 3.01 20.63
CA PRO A 131 -0.15 4.12 21.04
C PRO A 131 0.34 5.49 20.54
N GLU A 132 1.66 5.72 20.54
CA GLU A 132 2.28 6.96 20.06
C GLU A 132 2.10 7.14 18.55
N GLU A 133 2.34 6.08 17.78
CA GLU A 133 2.13 6.08 16.33
C GLU A 133 0.65 6.29 16.00
N ARG A 134 -0.26 5.64 16.73
CA ARG A 134 -1.71 5.85 16.57
C ARG A 134 -2.06 7.32 16.80
N ALA A 135 -1.55 7.93 17.86
CA ALA A 135 -1.80 9.34 18.16
C ALA A 135 -1.27 10.26 17.05
N SER A 136 -0.08 9.96 16.49
CA SER A 136 0.49 10.70 15.36
C SER A 136 -0.40 10.61 14.12
N LEU A 137 -0.86 9.41 13.77
CA LEU A 137 -1.75 9.18 12.63
C LEU A 137 -3.12 9.88 12.81
N ASP A 138 -3.68 9.88 14.01
CA ASP A 138 -4.93 10.58 14.30
C ASP A 138 -4.76 12.11 14.28
N ALA A 139 -3.60 12.64 14.70
CA ALA A 139 -3.25 14.05 14.57
C ALA A 139 -3.09 14.46 13.09
N GLN A 140 -2.40 13.63 12.29
CA GLN A 140 -2.28 13.83 10.84
C GLN A 140 -3.66 13.88 10.16
N ARG A 141 -4.56 12.97 10.54
CA ARG A 141 -5.94 12.97 10.03
C ARG A 141 -6.65 14.29 10.30
N THR A 142 -6.52 14.78 11.52
CA THR A 142 -7.17 16.02 11.95
C THR A 142 -6.64 17.19 11.12
N LYS A 143 -5.32 17.29 10.97
CA LYS A 143 -4.68 18.30 10.11
C LYS A 143 -5.18 18.25 8.67
N LEU A 144 -5.23 17.06 8.04
CA LEU A 144 -5.71 16.91 6.66
C LEU A 144 -7.19 17.33 6.51
N ARG A 145 -8.04 17.05 7.51
CA ARG A 145 -9.43 17.49 7.51
C ARG A 145 -9.57 19.01 7.61
N ASP A 146 -8.76 19.64 8.47
CA ASP A 146 -8.76 21.08 8.64
C ASP A 146 -8.31 21.80 7.36
N GLU A 147 -7.27 21.28 6.70
CA GLU A 147 -6.78 21.78 5.41
C GLU A 147 -7.85 21.66 4.31
N GLN A 148 -8.55 20.53 4.21
CA GLN A 148 -9.65 20.37 3.26
C GLN A 148 -10.80 21.34 3.53
N LYS A 149 -11.16 21.57 4.79
CA LYS A 149 -12.19 22.53 5.17
C LYS A 149 -11.79 23.96 4.81
N ALA A 150 -10.52 24.33 5.05
CA ALA A 150 -10.00 25.65 4.69
C ALA A 150 -9.98 25.85 3.16
N ALA A 151 -9.57 24.84 2.39
CA ALA A 151 -9.58 24.88 0.92
C ALA A 151 -11.00 24.98 0.32
N GLY A 152 -11.98 24.27 0.91
CA GLY A 152 -13.39 24.38 0.51
C GLY A 152 -14.05 25.71 0.89
N SER A 153 -13.49 26.44 1.85
CA SER A 153 -14.02 27.75 2.31
C SER A 153 -13.41 28.95 1.57
N GLY A 154 -12.39 28.73 0.73
CA GLY A 154 -11.68 29.79 0.01
C GLY A 154 -12.25 30.16 -1.37
N SER A 155 -13.30 29.47 -1.84
CA SER A 155 -13.87 29.68 -3.18
C SER A 155 -15.19 30.47 -3.19
N ALA A 156 -15.52 31.14 -2.08
CA ALA A 156 -16.61 32.10 -2.00
C ALA A 156 -16.04 33.50 -1.71
N ALA A 157 -15.58 34.18 -2.77
CA ALA A 157 -15.49 35.63 -2.80
C ALA A 157 -16.49 36.12 -3.86
N PRO A 158 -17.32 37.15 -3.57
CA PRO A 158 -18.35 37.66 -4.46
C PRO A 158 -17.78 38.32 -5.74
#